data_AF-A0A2H0MM12-F1
#
_entry.id   AF-A0A2H0MM12-F1
#
_cell.length_a   1.000
_cell.length_b   1.000
_cell.length_c   1.000
_cell.angle_alpha   90.00
_cell.angle_beta   90.00
_cell.angle_gamma   90.00
#
_symmetry.space_group_name_H-M   'P 1'
#
loop_
_entity.id
_entity.type
_entity.pdbx_description
1 polymer ?
#
loop_
_entity_poly.entity_id
_entity_poly.type
_entity_poly.pdbx_seq_one_letter_code
_entity_poly.pdbx_strand_id
1 'polypeptide(L)'
;MFVFDPIIQGLGLLAQRELQRAENVFLKIINDPYAQKEELNQARALLNDIRDCQAGRKNLDFDVYKKLAKKSSLSLEIIDDLLAEIYFSPLEIYADFDEALAEKVPTVVSRLKQIKIRDVIARDELFVRIEKNGSRTIRKLIEMHVAEGNGEPPAFKPYRWKTIYRKFIEHINPILLERHLELLEYILETGEISLLDDPKLTVLTAKYRWIIESTLYNKWYLLRSYFFKARSDIENQFGKKEGTRKYWDEVRYKKIRIFEKCGFTEQNIQKFLYIDKLNYKTLEEIFSFARDLGQNLVPRDVSLALRGVDKAKDHIKERGGFLLGTRKRFQDQLIDLGFSGKESYLVAHHAKRSNNQQIADAFHLSLKVAREEIYWYRIPEQHEKIRKDIIAQCCKHLSTVRIHLFDRGRLNKLLLQSGKPLIRKYLIQIYGEGVVGLHCYFRLETIHQYYKLKFFQYHAPSIPSVSELIKISRKEFQFILQKGFAEFMKKRRLVIPDGLLKEMECHRSVTNWEDPYTTVEEKFLLRFWFLMDHGVPITQAKLNKGILRPGMDLWNWLKRPGQECQV
;
A
#
# COMPACT_ATOMS: atom_id res chain seq x y z
N MET A 1 -14.41 -39.26 35.61
CA MET A 1 -15.08 -38.21 34.81
C MET A 1 -16.57 -38.43 35.01
N PHE A 2 -17.16 -37.81 36.02
CA PHE A 2 -18.61 -37.84 36.19
C PHE A 2 -19.20 -36.65 35.44
N VAL A 3 -20.21 -36.93 34.64
CA VAL A 3 -20.97 -35.98 33.85
C VAL A 3 -21.85 -35.18 34.81
N PHE A 4 -21.72 -33.85 34.85
CA PHE A 4 -22.78 -33.03 35.42
C PHE A 4 -23.79 -32.80 34.31
N ASP A 5 -24.70 -33.75 34.16
CA ASP A 5 -25.90 -33.56 33.38
C ASP A 5 -26.98 -33.09 34.36
N PRO A 6 -27.48 -31.84 34.25
CA PRO A 6 -28.58 -31.35 35.06
C PRO A 6 -29.79 -32.30 35.05
N ILE A 7 -30.03 -33.02 33.95
CA ILE A 7 -31.06 -34.05 33.85
C ILE A 7 -30.72 -35.24 34.76
N ILE A 8 -29.46 -35.69 34.79
CA ILE A 8 -29.00 -36.79 35.68
C ILE A 8 -28.99 -36.36 37.14
N GLN A 9 -28.65 -35.10 37.44
CA GLN A 9 -28.77 -34.55 38.79
C GLN A 9 -30.24 -34.51 39.23
N GLY A 10 -31.13 -34.00 38.37
CA GLY A 10 -32.58 -34.01 38.62
C GLY A 10 -33.13 -35.43 38.79
N LEU A 11 -32.68 -36.39 37.97
CA LEU A 11 -33.02 -37.81 38.09
C LEU A 11 -32.46 -38.45 39.36
N GLY A 12 -31.27 -38.04 39.82
CA GLY A 12 -30.66 -38.47 41.07
C GLY A 12 -31.44 -37.98 42.29
N LEU A 13 -31.87 -36.72 42.26
CA LEU A 13 -32.75 -36.12 43.29
C LEU A 13 -34.13 -36.76 43.29
N LEU A 14 -34.71 -37.06 42.11
CA LEU A 14 -35.92 -37.85 41.97
C LEU A 14 -35.75 -39.24 42.61
N ALA A 15 -34.65 -39.94 42.32
CA ALA A 15 -34.37 -41.26 42.89
C ALA A 15 -34.17 -41.23 44.42
N GLN A 16 -33.77 -40.09 44.99
CA GLN A 16 -33.65 -39.85 46.43
C GLN A 16 -34.95 -39.32 47.07
N ARG A 17 -36.03 -39.16 46.29
CA ARG A 17 -37.35 -38.61 46.69
C ARG A 17 -37.35 -37.12 47.07
N GLU A 18 -36.35 -36.35 46.64
CA GLU A 18 -36.26 -34.90 46.88
C GLU A 18 -36.99 -34.09 45.79
N LEU A 19 -38.32 -34.20 45.73
CA LEU A 19 -39.16 -33.67 44.63
C LEU A 19 -39.03 -32.16 44.40
N GLN A 20 -38.99 -31.34 45.45
CA GLN A 20 -38.87 -29.88 45.33
C GLN A 20 -37.51 -29.44 44.75
N ARG A 21 -36.43 -30.12 45.12
CA ARG A 21 -35.09 -29.82 44.60
C ARG A 21 -34.95 -30.28 43.16
N ALA A 22 -35.51 -31.45 42.82
CA ALA A 22 -35.57 -31.92 41.44
C ALA A 22 -36.36 -30.94 40.54
N GLU A 23 -37.51 -30.43 41.00
CA GLU A 23 -38.33 -29.46 40.26
C GLU A 23 -37.54 -28.19 39.91
N ASN A 24 -36.82 -27.63 40.88
CA ASN A 24 -35.99 -26.43 40.67
C ASN A 24 -34.86 -26.66 39.67
N VAL A 25 -34.25 -27.85 39.65
CA VAL A 25 -33.21 -28.20 38.67
C VAL A 25 -33.81 -28.27 37.26
N PHE A 26 -34.96 -28.92 37.07
CA PHE A 26 -35.60 -29.00 35.75
C PHE A 26 -36.12 -27.64 35.24
N LEU A 27 -36.59 -26.77 36.13
CA LEU A 27 -36.97 -25.39 35.77
C LEU A 27 -35.75 -24.56 35.29
N LYS A 28 -34.58 -24.74 35.90
CA LYS A 28 -33.35 -24.08 35.45
C LYS A 28 -32.93 -24.54 34.05
N ILE A 29 -33.11 -25.82 33.71
CA ILE A 29 -32.83 -26.36 32.37
C ILE A 29 -33.78 -25.74 31.33
N ILE A 30 -35.07 -25.66 31.66
CA ILE A 30 -36.09 -25.10 30.74
C ILE A 30 -35.84 -23.62 30.45
N ASN A 31 -35.25 -22.90 31.41
CA ASN A 31 -34.93 -21.49 31.30
C ASN A 31 -33.52 -21.20 30.73
N ASP A 32 -32.71 -22.22 30.40
CA ASP A 32 -31.38 -22.01 29.77
C ASP A 32 -31.57 -21.72 28.26
N PRO A 33 -31.15 -20.54 27.76
CA PRO A 33 -31.27 -20.17 26.35
C PRO A 33 -30.43 -21.04 25.40
N TYR A 34 -29.52 -21.85 25.92
CA TYR A 34 -28.64 -22.75 25.16
C TYR A 34 -29.02 -24.24 25.27
N ALA A 35 -30.13 -24.56 25.94
CA ALA A 35 -30.59 -25.95 26.07
C ALA A 35 -31.05 -26.52 24.71
N GLN A 36 -30.64 -27.76 24.41
CA GLN A 36 -31.03 -28.40 23.16
C GLN A 36 -32.52 -28.80 23.20
N LYS A 37 -33.18 -28.85 22.03
CA LYS A 37 -34.63 -29.15 21.95
C LYS A 37 -34.99 -30.51 22.56
N GLU A 38 -34.11 -31.49 22.45
CA GLU A 38 -34.28 -32.82 23.07
C GLU A 38 -34.17 -32.77 24.59
N GLU A 39 -33.19 -32.03 25.13
CA GLU A 39 -32.99 -31.81 26.56
C GLU A 39 -34.18 -31.06 27.18
N LEU A 40 -34.71 -30.05 26.48
CA LEU A 40 -35.90 -29.31 26.88
C LEU A 40 -37.16 -30.19 26.93
N ASN A 41 -37.33 -31.08 25.95
CA ASN A 41 -38.47 -32.00 25.92
C ASN A 41 -38.39 -33.01 27.08
N GLN A 42 -37.20 -33.54 27.36
CA GLN A 42 -36.95 -34.46 28.48
C GLN A 42 -37.18 -33.76 29.83
N ALA A 43 -36.64 -32.55 30.01
CA ALA A 43 -36.82 -31.77 31.25
C ALA A 43 -38.30 -31.42 31.49
N ARG A 44 -39.06 -31.06 30.44
CA ARG A 44 -40.51 -30.80 30.54
C ARG A 44 -41.30 -32.05 30.92
N ALA A 45 -40.97 -33.21 30.34
CA ALA A 45 -41.62 -34.47 30.68
C ALA A 45 -41.40 -34.84 32.15
N LEU A 46 -40.15 -34.73 32.65
CA LEU A 46 -39.80 -35.01 34.04
C LEU A 46 -40.40 -33.99 35.02
N LEU A 47 -40.50 -32.71 34.62
CA LEU A 47 -41.19 -31.69 35.41
C LEU A 47 -42.69 -31.97 35.54
N ASN A 48 -43.34 -32.41 34.46
CA ASN A 48 -44.75 -32.79 34.49
C ASN A 48 -44.98 -34.03 35.36
N ASP A 49 -44.09 -35.02 35.29
CA ASP A 49 -44.13 -36.19 36.18
C ASP A 49 -44.07 -35.80 37.67
N ILE A 50 -43.20 -34.85 38.04
CA ILE A 50 -43.11 -34.33 39.41
C ILE A 50 -44.41 -33.64 39.83
N ARG A 51 -44.96 -32.79 38.96
CA ARG A 51 -46.19 -32.02 39.23
C ARG A 51 -47.42 -32.92 39.33
N ASP A 52 -47.54 -33.93 38.47
CA ASP A 52 -48.62 -34.92 38.52
C ASP A 52 -48.53 -35.79 39.79
N CYS A 53 -47.32 -36.06 40.27
CA CYS A 53 -47.10 -36.74 41.56
C CYS A 53 -47.49 -35.86 42.75
N GLN A 54 -47.07 -34.59 42.77
CA GLN A 54 -47.46 -33.63 43.81
C GLN A 54 -48.98 -33.38 43.85
N ALA A 55 -49.65 -33.43 42.69
CA ALA A 55 -51.11 -33.30 42.57
C ALA A 55 -51.88 -34.60 42.88
N GLY A 56 -51.18 -35.69 43.24
CA GLY A 56 -51.79 -36.99 43.60
C GLY A 56 -52.35 -37.80 42.42
N ARG A 57 -52.00 -37.44 41.17
CA ARG A 57 -52.53 -38.06 39.94
C ARG A 57 -51.70 -39.26 39.47
N LYS A 58 -50.44 -39.36 39.88
CA LYS A 58 -49.49 -40.38 39.42
C LYS A 58 -48.51 -40.80 40.52
N ASN A 59 -48.26 -42.09 40.65
CA ASN A 59 -47.17 -42.62 41.48
C ASN A 59 -45.90 -42.75 40.63
N LEU A 60 -44.80 -42.18 41.11
CA LEU A 60 -43.51 -42.22 40.43
C LEU A 60 -42.76 -43.52 40.74
N ASP A 61 -42.23 -44.16 39.70
CA ASP A 61 -41.33 -45.32 39.84
C ASP A 61 -39.88 -44.84 39.95
N PHE A 62 -39.42 -44.77 41.20
CA PHE A 62 -38.08 -44.28 41.54
C PHE A 62 -36.95 -45.20 41.07
N ASP A 63 -37.20 -46.49 40.86
CA ASP A 63 -36.19 -47.45 40.40
C ASP A 63 -35.89 -47.29 38.90
N VAL A 64 -36.88 -46.84 38.12
CA VAL A 64 -36.70 -46.49 36.70
C VAL A 64 -35.78 -45.27 36.58
N TYR A 65 -36.01 -44.22 37.37
CA TYR A 65 -35.16 -43.02 37.36
C TYR A 65 -33.72 -43.32 37.82
N LYS A 66 -33.55 -44.25 38.77
CA LYS A 66 -32.24 -44.73 39.23
C LYS A 66 -31.45 -45.48 38.15
N LYS A 67 -32.12 -46.17 37.22
CA LYS A 67 -31.47 -46.82 36.06
C LYS A 67 -31.07 -45.79 35.00
N LEU A 68 -31.88 -44.77 34.79
CA LEU A 68 -31.61 -43.69 33.83
C LEU A 68 -30.41 -42.83 34.25
N ALA A 69 -30.24 -42.56 35.55
CA ALA A 69 -29.12 -41.79 36.08
C ALA A 69 -27.73 -42.44 35.87
N LYS A 70 -27.65 -43.74 35.53
CA LYS A 70 -26.37 -44.46 35.36
C LYS A 70 -25.80 -44.43 33.93
N LYS A 71 -26.55 -43.95 32.93
CA LYS A 71 -26.12 -43.93 31.52
C LYS A 71 -25.77 -42.51 31.06
N SER A 72 -24.52 -42.08 31.22
CA SER A 72 -24.00 -40.99 30.38
C SER A 72 -22.49 -41.06 30.20
N SER A 73 -22.04 -41.38 29.00
CA SER A 73 -20.71 -41.03 28.52
C SER A 73 -20.86 -39.76 27.66
N LEU A 74 -20.22 -38.67 28.08
CA LEU A 74 -20.08 -37.45 27.27
C LEU A 74 -19.24 -37.77 26.04
N SER A 75 -19.85 -37.76 24.84
CA SER A 75 -19.11 -37.83 23.57
C SER A 75 -18.64 -36.42 23.20
N LEU A 76 -17.34 -36.28 22.88
CA LEU A 76 -16.76 -35.04 22.33
C LEU A 76 -16.77 -35.03 20.79
N GLU A 77 -17.37 -36.03 20.15
CA GLU A 77 -17.39 -36.19 18.69
C GLU A 77 -17.99 -34.96 17.99
N ILE A 78 -19.04 -34.36 18.58
CA ILE A 78 -19.69 -33.16 18.03
C ILE A 78 -18.71 -31.97 17.95
N ILE A 79 -17.78 -31.85 18.91
CA ILE A 79 -16.75 -30.81 18.89
C ILE A 79 -15.73 -31.09 17.78
N ASP A 80 -15.35 -32.37 17.63
CA ASP A 80 -14.42 -32.79 16.59
C ASP A 80 -15.02 -32.58 15.18
N ASP A 81 -16.32 -32.81 15.00
CA ASP A 81 -17.07 -32.60 13.75
C ASP A 81 -17.17 -31.12 13.39
N LEU A 82 -17.48 -30.24 14.36
CA LEU A 82 -17.49 -28.79 14.17
C LEU A 82 -16.11 -28.28 13.73
N LEU A 83 -15.06 -28.75 14.39
CA LEU A 83 -13.70 -28.37 14.08
C LEU A 83 -13.25 -28.87 12.70
N ALA A 84 -13.71 -30.05 12.29
CA ALA A 84 -13.49 -30.58 10.95
C ALA A 84 -14.21 -29.75 9.88
N GLU A 85 -15.48 -29.38 10.08
CA GLU A 85 -16.25 -28.54 9.15
C GLU A 85 -15.52 -27.22 8.85
N ILE A 86 -15.07 -26.53 9.89
CA ILE A 86 -14.34 -25.26 9.74
C ILE A 86 -12.96 -25.47 9.10
N TYR A 87 -12.31 -26.60 9.38
CA TYR A 87 -11.03 -26.94 8.76
C TYR A 87 -11.15 -27.15 7.25
N PHE A 88 -12.20 -27.80 6.75
CA PHE A 88 -12.41 -28.04 5.32
C PHE A 88 -13.06 -26.87 4.56
N SER A 89 -13.48 -25.82 5.26
CA SER A 89 -14.00 -24.59 4.65
C SER A 89 -12.97 -23.91 3.71
N PRO A 90 -13.41 -23.09 2.73
CA PRO A 90 -12.51 -22.35 1.84
C PRO A 90 -11.86 -21.10 2.48
N LEU A 91 -12.02 -20.90 3.79
CA LEU A 91 -11.56 -19.68 4.48
C LEU A 91 -10.03 -19.60 4.54
N GLU A 92 -9.46 -18.42 4.31
CA GLU A 92 -8.00 -18.20 4.36
C GLU A 92 -7.57 -17.08 5.31
N ILE A 93 -8.49 -16.20 5.71
CA ILE A 93 -8.22 -15.04 6.56
C ILE A 93 -8.65 -15.34 8.00
N TYR A 94 -7.89 -14.81 8.97
CA TYR A 94 -8.14 -15.02 10.40
C TYR A 94 -9.50 -14.49 10.87
N ALA A 95 -9.98 -13.37 10.30
CA ALA A 95 -11.28 -12.79 10.63
C ALA A 95 -12.43 -13.75 10.30
N ASP A 96 -12.37 -14.38 9.12
CA ASP A 96 -13.41 -15.27 8.64
C ASP A 96 -13.51 -16.54 9.49
N PHE A 97 -12.39 -17.08 9.98
CA PHE A 97 -12.40 -18.19 10.95
C PHE A 97 -13.06 -17.80 12.27
N ASP A 98 -12.85 -16.56 12.72
CA ASP A 98 -13.39 -16.06 13.97
C ASP A 98 -14.91 -15.93 13.90
N GLU A 99 -15.42 -15.43 12.76
CA GLU A 99 -16.85 -15.32 12.47
C GLU A 99 -17.51 -16.70 12.35
N ALA A 100 -16.91 -17.62 11.59
CA ALA A 100 -17.41 -18.99 11.45
C ALA A 100 -17.46 -19.74 12.80
N LEU A 101 -16.46 -19.52 13.66
CA LEU A 101 -16.45 -20.09 15.01
C LEU A 101 -17.52 -19.45 15.90
N ALA A 102 -17.70 -18.12 15.85
CA ALA A 102 -18.73 -17.44 16.62
C ALA A 102 -20.15 -17.94 16.28
N GLU A 103 -20.41 -18.27 15.02
CA GLU A 103 -21.70 -18.83 14.57
C GLU A 103 -21.90 -20.28 15.04
N LYS A 104 -20.84 -21.10 14.98
CA LYS A 104 -20.94 -22.55 15.21
C LYS A 104 -20.76 -22.95 16.67
N VAL A 105 -19.96 -22.22 17.46
CA VAL A 105 -19.71 -22.52 18.89
C VAL A 105 -20.99 -22.67 19.72
N PRO A 106 -22.05 -21.84 19.55
CA PRO A 106 -23.34 -22.02 20.23
C PRO A 106 -23.90 -23.46 20.19
N THR A 107 -23.67 -24.20 19.10
CA THR A 107 -24.16 -25.58 18.93
C THR A 107 -23.52 -26.59 19.88
N VAL A 108 -22.32 -26.30 20.38
CA VAL A 108 -21.55 -27.15 21.30
C VAL A 108 -21.51 -26.60 22.74
N VAL A 109 -22.12 -25.44 23.01
CA VAL A 109 -22.10 -24.80 24.34
C VAL A 109 -22.72 -25.69 25.41
N SER A 110 -23.86 -26.33 25.13
CA SER A 110 -24.51 -27.24 26.09
C SER A 110 -23.58 -28.40 26.48
N ARG A 111 -22.86 -28.97 25.50
CA ARG A 111 -21.87 -30.03 25.72
C ARG A 111 -20.66 -29.55 26.51
N LEU A 112 -20.18 -28.33 26.21
CA LEU A 112 -19.07 -27.71 26.95
C LEU A 112 -19.45 -27.40 28.41
N LYS A 113 -20.68 -26.94 28.67
CA LYS A 113 -21.19 -26.69 30.03
C LYS A 113 -21.34 -27.95 30.88
N GLN A 114 -21.52 -29.11 30.23
CA GLN A 114 -21.55 -30.43 30.89
C GLN A 114 -20.14 -30.88 31.35
N ILE A 115 -19.06 -30.24 30.86
CA ILE A 115 -17.69 -30.54 31.24
C ILE A 115 -17.35 -29.83 32.55
N LYS A 116 -17.13 -30.64 33.59
CA LYS A 116 -16.67 -30.15 34.88
C LYS A 116 -15.17 -29.89 34.84
N ILE A 117 -14.78 -28.63 35.00
CA ILE A 117 -13.39 -28.22 35.17
C ILE A 117 -13.16 -28.00 36.66
N ARG A 118 -12.34 -28.87 37.26
CA ARG A 118 -11.99 -28.78 38.69
C ARG A 118 -10.89 -27.74 38.96
N ASP A 119 -9.93 -27.63 38.05
CA ASP A 119 -8.76 -26.78 38.15
C ASP A 119 -8.18 -26.47 36.76
N VAL A 120 -7.14 -25.63 36.74
CA VAL A 120 -6.45 -25.23 35.51
C VAL A 120 -5.80 -26.43 34.81
N ILE A 121 -5.30 -27.41 35.56
CA ILE A 121 -4.64 -28.60 35.01
C ILE A 121 -5.63 -29.46 34.23
N ALA A 122 -6.82 -29.72 34.79
CA ALA A 122 -7.87 -30.47 34.14
C ALA A 122 -8.39 -29.79 32.87
N ARG A 123 -8.43 -28.44 32.86
CA ARG A 123 -8.75 -27.68 31.65
C ARG A 123 -7.66 -27.84 30.58
N ASP A 124 -6.40 -27.73 30.96
CA ASP A 124 -5.29 -27.87 30.00
C ASP A 124 -5.23 -29.30 29.44
N GLU A 125 -5.52 -30.31 30.25
CA GLU A 125 -5.71 -31.69 29.77
C GLU A 125 -6.88 -31.82 28.80
N LEU A 126 -8.01 -31.14 29.05
CA LEU A 126 -9.16 -31.11 28.14
C LEU A 126 -8.77 -30.50 26.81
N PHE A 127 -8.09 -29.36 26.82
CA PHE A 127 -7.57 -28.69 25.63
C PHE A 127 -6.65 -29.61 24.83
N VAL A 128 -5.68 -30.25 25.48
CA VAL A 128 -4.79 -31.22 24.81
C VAL A 128 -5.57 -32.41 24.24
N ARG A 129 -6.64 -32.87 24.89
CA ARG A 129 -7.51 -33.94 24.35
C ARG A 129 -8.27 -33.48 23.11
N ILE A 130 -8.87 -32.29 23.14
CA ILE A 130 -9.56 -31.70 21.98
C ILE A 130 -8.57 -31.51 20.82
N GLU A 131 -7.37 -30.99 21.09
CA GLU A 131 -6.33 -30.81 20.07
C GLU A 131 -5.95 -32.14 19.40
N LYS A 132 -5.76 -33.19 20.20
CA LYS A 132 -5.40 -34.52 19.69
C LYS A 132 -6.55 -35.19 18.95
N ASN A 133 -7.75 -35.16 19.50
CA ASN A 133 -8.91 -35.84 18.92
C ASN A 133 -9.34 -35.16 17.62
N GLY A 134 -9.51 -33.83 17.59
CA GLY A 134 -9.85 -33.12 16.37
C GLY A 134 -8.80 -33.29 15.27
N SER A 135 -7.50 -33.29 15.62
CA SER A 135 -6.45 -33.58 14.63
C SER A 135 -6.51 -35.00 14.08
N ARG A 136 -6.92 -35.99 14.89
CA ARG A 136 -7.12 -37.38 14.45
C ARG A 136 -8.35 -37.49 13.55
N THR A 137 -9.45 -36.83 13.90
CA THR A 137 -10.69 -36.81 13.10
C THR A 137 -10.45 -36.20 11.73
N ILE A 138 -9.76 -35.04 11.67
CA ILE A 138 -9.39 -34.41 10.39
C ILE A 138 -8.49 -35.32 9.55
N ARG A 139 -7.48 -35.97 10.15
CA ARG A 139 -6.61 -36.91 9.43
C ARG A 139 -7.40 -38.10 8.87
N LYS A 140 -8.30 -38.68 9.67
CA LYS A 140 -9.20 -39.76 9.22
C LYS A 140 -10.09 -39.30 8.05
N LEU A 141 -10.65 -38.11 8.11
CA LEU A 141 -11.48 -37.56 7.03
C LEU A 141 -10.67 -37.30 5.75
N ILE A 142 -9.41 -36.84 5.88
CA ILE A 142 -8.49 -36.73 4.74
C ILE A 142 -8.22 -38.12 4.14
N GLU A 143 -7.97 -39.14 4.97
CA GLU A 143 -7.75 -40.52 4.53
C GLU A 143 -9.00 -41.14 3.86
N MET A 144 -10.21 -40.82 4.34
CA MET A 144 -11.47 -41.28 3.74
C MET A 144 -11.75 -40.62 2.39
N HIS A 145 -11.49 -39.31 2.24
CA HIS A 145 -11.63 -38.63 0.95
C HIS A 145 -10.67 -39.17 -0.13
N VAL A 146 -9.52 -39.74 0.27
CA VAL A 146 -8.60 -40.44 -0.65
C VAL A 146 -9.19 -41.75 -1.18
N ALA A 147 -10.03 -42.42 -0.39
CA ALA A 147 -10.61 -43.71 -0.75
C ALA A 147 -11.79 -43.60 -1.73
N GLU A 148 -12.45 -42.44 -1.83
CA GLU A 148 -13.69 -42.24 -2.61
C GLU A 148 -13.49 -41.61 -4.01
N GLY A 149 -12.27 -41.15 -4.36
CA GLY A 149 -11.86 -40.91 -5.76
C GLY A 149 -11.61 -39.45 -6.18
N ASN A 150 -10.51 -39.29 -6.93
CA ASN A 150 -9.97 -38.13 -7.69
C ASN A 150 -9.12 -37.09 -6.94
N GLY A 151 -7.84 -37.42 -6.74
CA GLY A 151 -6.76 -36.45 -6.56
C GLY A 151 -5.67 -36.91 -5.58
N GLU A 152 -4.49 -36.26 -5.63
CA GLU A 152 -3.52 -36.36 -4.53
C GLU A 152 -4.18 -35.86 -3.23
N PRO A 153 -3.97 -36.54 -2.08
CA PRO A 153 -4.55 -36.13 -0.82
C PRO A 153 -4.19 -34.67 -0.51
N PRO A 154 -5.16 -33.81 -0.11
CA PRO A 154 -4.80 -32.56 0.51
C PRO A 154 -4.02 -32.87 1.79
N ALA A 155 -2.71 -32.61 1.77
CA ALA A 155 -1.85 -32.85 2.91
C ALA A 155 -2.41 -32.14 4.15
N PHE A 156 -2.39 -32.81 5.30
CA PHE A 156 -2.79 -32.19 6.57
C PHE A 156 -2.00 -30.91 6.79
N LYS A 157 -2.69 -29.76 6.84
CA LYS A 157 -2.13 -28.42 7.02
C LYS A 157 -2.01 -28.16 8.52
N PRO A 158 -0.83 -28.34 9.14
CA PRO A 158 -0.70 -28.32 10.60
C PRO A 158 -0.92 -26.93 11.17
N TYR A 159 -0.60 -25.89 10.40
CA TYR A 159 -0.77 -24.50 10.80
C TYR A 159 -2.24 -24.09 10.80
N ARG A 160 -2.99 -24.48 9.76
CA ARG A 160 -4.44 -24.25 9.67
C ARG A 160 -5.15 -24.85 10.88
N TRP A 161 -4.81 -26.09 11.22
CA TRP A 161 -5.32 -26.74 12.42
C TRP A 161 -5.00 -25.96 13.69
N LYS A 162 -3.73 -25.56 13.88
CA LYS A 162 -3.32 -24.77 15.05
C LYS A 162 -4.06 -23.44 15.15
N THR A 163 -4.31 -22.78 14.02
CA THR A 163 -5.04 -21.52 13.95
C THR A 163 -6.50 -21.69 14.37
N ILE A 164 -7.21 -22.65 13.78
CA ILE A 164 -8.62 -22.95 14.08
C ILE A 164 -8.76 -23.39 15.53
N TYR A 165 -7.92 -24.33 15.97
CA TYR A 165 -7.91 -24.80 17.35
C TYR A 165 -7.67 -23.66 18.34
N ARG A 166 -6.66 -22.80 18.10
CA ARG A 166 -6.41 -21.63 18.95
C ARG A 166 -7.65 -20.74 19.04
N LYS A 167 -8.25 -20.38 17.91
CA LYS A 167 -9.44 -19.53 17.85
C LYS A 167 -10.64 -20.18 18.56
N PHE A 168 -10.85 -21.47 18.35
CA PHE A 168 -11.87 -22.23 19.06
C PHE A 168 -11.66 -22.15 20.58
N ILE A 169 -10.42 -22.33 21.08
CA ILE A 169 -10.08 -22.13 22.49
C ILE A 169 -10.40 -20.70 22.96
N GLU A 170 -10.15 -19.66 22.16
CA GLU A 170 -10.52 -18.27 22.51
C GLU A 170 -12.04 -18.12 22.74
N HIS A 171 -12.87 -18.78 21.93
CA HIS A 171 -14.34 -18.75 22.05
C HIS A 171 -14.89 -19.60 23.19
N ILE A 172 -14.37 -20.79 23.44
CA ILE A 172 -14.93 -21.70 24.45
C ILE A 172 -14.44 -21.40 25.87
N ASN A 173 -13.26 -20.78 26.02
CA ASN A 173 -12.64 -20.58 27.33
C ASN A 173 -13.48 -19.68 28.28
N PRO A 174 -14.09 -18.57 27.82
CA PRO A 174 -15.03 -17.80 28.66
C PRO A 174 -16.21 -18.63 29.18
N ILE A 175 -16.77 -19.50 28.33
CA ILE A 175 -17.92 -20.36 28.63
C ILE A 175 -17.55 -21.39 29.72
N LEU A 176 -16.39 -22.02 29.56
CA LEU A 176 -15.85 -22.99 30.51
C LEU A 176 -15.51 -22.34 31.87
N LEU A 177 -15.04 -21.10 31.86
CA LEU A 177 -14.73 -20.33 33.06
C LEU A 177 -16.00 -19.91 33.81
N GLU A 178 -16.99 -19.39 33.10
CA GLU A 178 -18.30 -19.02 33.67
C GLU A 178 -18.91 -20.22 34.40
N ARG A 179 -18.87 -21.40 33.76
CA ARG A 179 -19.35 -22.64 34.37
C ARG A 179 -18.60 -23.05 35.64
N HIS A 180 -17.28 -22.88 35.67
CA HIS A 180 -16.48 -23.14 36.86
C HIS A 180 -16.86 -22.20 38.01
N LEU A 181 -17.13 -20.92 37.71
CA LEU A 181 -17.56 -19.93 38.70
C LEU A 181 -18.95 -20.26 39.26
N GLU A 182 -19.89 -20.71 38.43
CA GLU A 182 -21.20 -21.20 38.91
C GLU A 182 -21.06 -22.39 39.86
N LEU A 183 -20.15 -23.33 39.59
CA LEU A 183 -19.88 -24.47 40.46
C LEU A 183 -19.34 -24.00 41.82
N LEU A 184 -18.45 -23.01 41.82
CA LEU A 184 -17.89 -22.41 43.03
C LEU A 184 -18.95 -21.67 43.86
N GLU A 185 -19.85 -20.93 43.21
CA GLU A 185 -21.02 -20.28 43.84
C GLU A 185 -21.90 -21.35 44.52
N TYR A 186 -22.22 -22.43 43.81
CA TYR A 186 -23.03 -23.53 44.36
C TYR A 186 -22.37 -24.21 45.58
N ILE A 187 -21.05 -24.42 45.56
CA ILE A 187 -20.32 -25.03 46.68
C ILE A 187 -20.37 -24.14 47.93
N LEU A 188 -20.33 -22.81 47.79
CA LEU A 188 -20.47 -21.89 48.92
C LEU A 188 -21.85 -21.96 49.57
N GLU A 189 -22.90 -22.09 48.75
CA GLU A 189 -24.30 -22.16 49.20
C GLU A 189 -24.60 -23.50 49.90
N THR A 190 -24.11 -24.61 49.35
CA THR A 190 -24.48 -25.97 49.77
C THR A 190 -23.49 -26.62 50.73
N GLY A 191 -22.24 -26.15 50.76
CA GLY A 191 -21.16 -26.78 51.54
C GLY A 191 -20.57 -28.05 50.90
N GLU A 192 -21.05 -28.46 49.73
CA GLU A 192 -20.68 -29.72 49.06
C GLU A 192 -19.33 -29.61 48.32
N ILE A 193 -18.22 -29.39 49.05
CA ILE A 193 -16.88 -29.24 48.44
C ILE A 193 -16.40 -30.49 47.70
N SER A 194 -16.97 -31.67 47.99
CA SER A 194 -16.72 -32.92 47.27
C SER A 194 -17.05 -32.79 45.78
N LEU A 195 -17.86 -31.81 45.39
CA LEU A 195 -18.10 -31.43 44.00
C LEU A 195 -16.88 -30.82 43.30
N LEU A 196 -15.69 -30.72 43.91
CA LEU A 196 -14.44 -30.43 43.18
C LEU A 196 -13.67 -31.70 42.79
N ASP A 197 -14.15 -32.89 43.18
CA ASP A 197 -13.52 -34.20 42.93
C ASP A 197 -12.03 -34.26 43.35
N ASP A 198 -11.64 -33.49 44.35
CA ASP A 198 -10.32 -33.62 44.99
C ASP A 198 -10.47 -34.56 46.21
N PRO A 199 -9.78 -35.71 46.23
CA PRO A 199 -9.87 -36.65 47.34
C PRO A 199 -9.40 -36.06 48.69
N LYS A 200 -8.70 -34.91 48.67
CA LYS A 200 -8.27 -34.18 49.87
C LYS A 200 -9.34 -33.23 50.41
N LEU A 201 -10.39 -32.95 49.64
CA LEU A 201 -11.46 -32.01 49.97
C LEU A 201 -12.74 -32.75 50.35
N THR A 202 -12.85 -33.15 51.61
CA THR A 202 -14.04 -33.82 52.15
C THR A 202 -14.99 -32.89 52.88
N VAL A 203 -14.49 -31.76 53.42
CA VAL A 203 -15.26 -30.79 54.20
C VAL A 203 -14.90 -29.36 53.79
N LEU A 204 -15.91 -28.50 53.62
CA LEU A 204 -15.71 -27.08 53.35
C LEU A 204 -15.19 -26.36 54.60
N THR A 205 -13.86 -26.26 54.73
CA THR A 205 -13.23 -25.52 55.83
C THR A 205 -13.32 -24.01 55.61
N ALA A 206 -13.17 -23.21 56.68
CA ALA A 206 -13.12 -21.75 56.60
C ALA A 206 -12.05 -21.23 55.62
N LYS A 207 -10.93 -21.94 55.49
CA LYS A 207 -9.87 -21.66 54.51
C LYS A 207 -10.38 -21.81 53.07
N TYR A 208 -11.07 -22.91 52.76
CA TYR A 208 -11.59 -23.15 51.41
C TYR A 208 -12.76 -22.23 51.07
N ARG A 209 -13.64 -21.93 52.03
CA ARG A 209 -14.69 -20.90 51.87
C ARG A 209 -14.10 -19.54 51.47
N TRP A 210 -13.10 -19.05 52.20
CA TRP A 210 -12.43 -17.79 51.90
C TRP A 210 -11.77 -17.76 50.51
N ILE A 211 -11.14 -18.86 50.10
CA ILE A 211 -10.53 -18.98 48.77
C ILE A 211 -11.59 -18.89 47.65
N ILE A 212 -12.72 -19.56 47.83
CA ILE A 212 -13.80 -19.56 46.84
C ILE A 212 -14.46 -18.17 46.76
N GLU A 213 -14.78 -17.55 47.90
CA GLU A 213 -15.32 -16.18 47.98
C GLU A 213 -14.39 -15.17 47.31
N SER A 214 -13.09 -15.26 47.57
CA SER A 214 -12.08 -14.40 46.95
C SER A 214 -11.98 -14.60 45.43
N THR A 215 -12.19 -15.82 44.95
CA THR A 215 -12.16 -16.14 43.51
C THR A 215 -13.38 -15.56 42.80
N LEU A 216 -14.56 -15.67 43.40
CA LEU A 216 -15.81 -15.10 42.89
C LEU A 216 -15.82 -13.58 42.92
N TYR A 217 -15.29 -12.97 43.98
CA TYR A 217 -15.15 -11.51 44.07
C TYR A 217 -14.29 -10.94 42.92
N ASN A 218 -13.28 -11.70 42.49
CA ASN A 218 -12.39 -11.33 41.40
C ASN A 218 -12.89 -11.77 39.99
N LYS A 219 -14.19 -12.07 39.82
CA LYS A 219 -14.85 -12.53 38.56
C LYS A 219 -14.34 -11.81 37.31
N TRP A 220 -14.20 -10.48 37.42
CA TRP A 220 -13.81 -9.60 36.33
C TRP A 220 -12.32 -9.70 35.93
N TYR A 221 -11.42 -9.98 36.87
CA TYR A 221 -10.01 -10.25 36.58
C TYR A 221 -9.82 -11.60 35.88
N LEU A 222 -10.68 -12.58 36.17
CA LEU A 222 -10.66 -13.91 35.55
C LEU A 222 -11.17 -13.88 34.09
N LEU A 223 -12.18 -13.05 33.81
CA LEU A 223 -12.72 -12.86 32.45
C LEU A 223 -11.81 -12.00 31.55
N ARG A 224 -11.04 -11.06 32.11
CA ARG A 224 -10.24 -10.08 31.34
C ARG A 224 -8.76 -10.45 31.16
N SER A 225 -8.19 -11.29 32.03
CA SER A 225 -6.78 -11.71 31.91
C SER A 225 -6.66 -12.99 31.08
N TYR A 226 -6.05 -12.87 29.89
CA TYR A 226 -5.23 -13.97 29.37
C TYR A 226 -4.06 -14.16 30.35
N PHE A 227 -4.29 -14.99 31.38
CA PHE A 227 -3.33 -15.55 32.33
C PHE A 227 -2.27 -14.61 32.96
N PHE A 228 -2.59 -13.99 34.12
CA PHE A 228 -1.78 -14.00 35.38
C PHE A 228 -2.13 -12.82 36.32
N LYS A 229 -2.70 -13.13 37.49
CA LYS A 229 -2.34 -12.54 38.80
C LYS A 229 -3.16 -13.22 39.90
N ALA A 230 -2.56 -14.14 40.66
CA ALA A 230 -2.98 -14.51 42.03
C ALA A 230 -2.22 -15.70 42.65
N ARG A 231 -1.40 -16.48 41.93
CA ARG A 231 -0.66 -17.59 42.56
C ARG A 231 0.72 -17.88 41.99
N SER A 232 0.88 -17.78 40.66
CA SER A 232 2.18 -18.02 40.02
C SER A 232 3.26 -17.00 40.38
N ASP A 233 2.91 -15.75 40.71
CA ASP A 233 3.91 -14.77 41.19
C ASP A 233 4.46 -15.10 42.59
N ILE A 234 3.75 -15.92 43.38
CA ILE A 234 4.17 -16.38 44.72
C ILE A 234 4.93 -17.72 44.64
N GLU A 235 4.52 -18.62 43.74
CA GLU A 235 5.20 -19.92 43.52
C GLU A 235 6.47 -19.81 42.65
N ASN A 236 6.59 -18.77 41.78
CA ASN A 236 7.81 -18.48 41.00
C ASN A 236 9.03 -18.07 41.85
N GLN A 237 8.87 -17.85 43.17
CA GLN A 237 10.00 -17.60 44.07
C GLN A 237 10.79 -18.87 44.44
N PHE A 238 10.32 -20.08 44.10
CA PHE A 238 10.96 -21.32 44.59
C PHE A 238 11.42 -22.35 43.54
N GLY A 239 11.27 -22.15 42.23
CA GLY A 239 11.74 -23.15 41.27
C GLY A 239 11.86 -22.67 39.83
N LYS A 240 13.03 -22.15 39.44
CA LYS A 240 13.29 -21.76 38.05
C LYS A 240 13.45 -22.98 37.13
N LYS A 241 12.60 -23.04 36.09
CA LYS A 241 12.95 -23.33 34.66
C LYS A 241 11.77 -23.10 33.67
N GLU A 242 10.57 -22.72 34.12
CA GLU A 242 9.37 -22.53 33.25
C GLU A 242 9.15 -21.10 32.70
N GLY A 243 9.72 -20.06 33.31
CA GLY A 243 9.41 -18.66 32.98
C GLY A 243 9.74 -18.21 31.55
N THR A 244 10.71 -18.85 30.88
CA THR A 244 11.13 -18.50 29.52
C THR A 244 10.09 -18.87 28.47
N ARG A 245 9.40 -20.01 28.59
CA ARG A 245 8.44 -20.50 27.58
C ARG A 245 7.19 -19.62 27.49
N LYS A 246 6.69 -19.18 28.66
CA LYS A 246 5.50 -18.31 28.78
C LYS A 246 5.72 -16.92 28.17
N TYR A 247 6.91 -16.34 28.37
CA TYR A 247 7.30 -15.07 27.74
C TYR A 247 7.35 -15.17 26.21
N TRP A 248 7.87 -16.27 25.67
CA TRP A 248 7.92 -16.52 24.23
C TRP A 248 6.53 -16.62 23.61
N ASP A 249 5.58 -17.29 24.29
CA ASP A 249 4.20 -17.42 23.83
C ASP A 249 3.46 -16.07 23.86
N GLU A 250 3.69 -15.23 24.87
CA GLU A 250 3.11 -13.88 24.95
C GLU A 250 3.64 -12.96 23.84
N VAL A 251 4.96 -12.93 23.63
CA VAL A 251 5.59 -12.13 22.56
C VAL A 251 5.13 -12.61 21.19
N ARG A 252 4.99 -13.93 20.99
CA ARG A 252 4.47 -14.51 19.75
C ARG A 252 3.03 -14.07 19.49
N TYR A 253 2.18 -14.09 20.51
CA TYR A 253 0.78 -13.68 20.38
C TYR A 253 0.63 -12.18 20.05
N LYS A 254 1.43 -11.31 20.68
CA LYS A 254 1.41 -9.87 20.37
C LYS A 254 1.82 -9.58 18.91
N LYS A 255 2.81 -10.31 18.38
CA LYS A 255 3.19 -10.20 16.94
C LYS A 255 2.06 -10.64 16.02
N ILE A 256 1.42 -11.77 16.33
CA ILE A 256 0.29 -12.31 15.55
C ILE A 256 -0.83 -11.29 15.45
N ARG A 257 -1.21 -10.64 16.56
CA ARG A 257 -2.24 -9.58 16.56
C ARG A 257 -1.94 -8.43 15.61
N ILE A 258 -0.67 -8.00 15.52
CA ILE A 258 -0.27 -6.93 14.58
C ILE A 258 -0.46 -7.41 13.14
N PHE A 259 -0.06 -8.64 12.83
CA PHE A 259 -0.21 -9.19 11.48
C PHE A 259 -1.68 -9.41 11.08
N GLU A 260 -2.51 -9.89 12.01
CA GLU A 260 -3.96 -10.05 11.82
C GLU A 260 -4.62 -8.70 11.53
N LYS A 261 -4.30 -7.66 12.29
CA LYS A 261 -4.80 -6.29 12.03
C LYS A 261 -4.41 -5.74 10.66
N CYS A 262 -3.26 -6.18 10.13
CA CYS A 262 -2.79 -5.76 8.81
C CYS A 262 -3.28 -6.67 7.67
N GLY A 263 -4.11 -7.68 7.95
CA GLY A 263 -4.65 -8.60 6.93
C GLY A 263 -3.63 -9.55 6.31
N PHE A 264 -2.58 -9.94 7.06
CA PHE A 264 -1.59 -10.89 6.54
C PHE A 264 -2.19 -12.29 6.42
N THR A 265 -1.85 -12.99 5.33
CA THR A 265 -2.20 -14.41 5.15
C THR A 265 -1.45 -15.31 6.12
N GLU A 266 -2.00 -16.49 6.41
CA GLU A 266 -1.40 -17.47 7.32
C GLU A 266 0.06 -17.81 6.97
N GLN A 267 0.35 -18.03 5.68
CA GLN A 267 1.69 -18.34 5.21
C GLN A 267 2.70 -17.23 5.52
N ASN A 268 2.29 -15.97 5.34
CA ASN A 268 3.14 -14.81 5.63
C ASN A 268 3.37 -14.65 7.13
N ILE A 269 2.34 -14.85 7.96
CA ILE A 269 2.46 -14.82 9.42
C ILE A 269 3.46 -15.87 9.89
N GLN A 270 3.34 -17.11 9.44
CA GLN A 270 4.28 -18.17 9.83
C GLN A 270 5.71 -17.82 9.41
N LYS A 271 5.90 -17.36 8.17
CA LYS A 271 7.22 -16.96 7.66
C LYS A 271 7.90 -15.94 8.58
N PHE A 272 7.18 -14.93 9.08
CA PHE A 272 7.76 -13.90 9.94
C PHE A 272 7.84 -14.27 11.42
N LEU A 273 6.98 -15.17 11.91
CA LEU A 273 7.03 -15.65 13.30
C LEU A 273 8.22 -16.55 13.58
N TYR A 274 8.63 -17.38 12.62
CA TYR A 274 9.78 -18.30 12.76
C TYR A 274 11.13 -17.65 12.48
N ILE A 275 11.16 -16.36 12.13
CA ILE A 275 12.42 -15.61 11.99
C ILE A 275 12.79 -15.03 13.36
N ASP A 276 13.76 -15.64 14.02
CA ASP A 276 14.25 -15.25 15.35
C ASP A 276 14.67 -13.78 15.46
N LYS A 277 15.01 -13.15 14.32
CA LYS A 277 15.48 -11.75 14.26
C LYS A 277 14.36 -10.72 14.33
N LEU A 278 13.08 -11.09 14.18
CA LEU A 278 11.99 -10.11 14.25
C LEU A 278 11.62 -9.83 15.71
N ASN A 279 12.13 -8.74 16.29
CA ASN A 279 11.72 -8.31 17.62
C ASN A 279 10.28 -7.73 17.59
N TYR A 280 9.47 -8.00 18.62
CA TYR A 280 8.15 -7.39 18.78
C TYR A 280 8.23 -5.86 18.80
N LYS A 281 9.20 -5.29 19.52
CA LYS A 281 9.39 -3.82 19.59
C LYS A 281 9.61 -3.21 18.21
N THR A 282 10.39 -3.89 17.36
CA THR A 282 10.63 -3.45 15.98
C THR A 282 9.36 -3.54 15.13
N LEU A 283 8.57 -4.62 15.29
CA LEU A 283 7.31 -4.78 14.58
C LEU A 283 6.27 -3.71 15.01
N GLU A 284 6.19 -3.41 16.30
CA GLU A 284 5.33 -2.37 16.86
C GLU A 284 5.74 -0.96 16.41
N GLU A 285 7.05 -0.69 16.32
CA GLU A 285 7.60 0.58 15.84
C GLU A 285 7.26 0.82 14.36
N ILE A 286 7.44 -0.17 13.48
CA ILE A 286 7.07 0.00 12.06
C ILE A 286 5.54 0.04 11.89
N PHE A 287 4.79 -0.67 12.73
CA PHE A 287 3.32 -0.68 12.69
C PHE A 287 2.73 0.66 13.10
N SER A 288 3.20 1.26 14.20
CA SER A 288 2.82 2.61 14.62
C SER A 288 3.18 3.63 13.54
N PHE A 289 4.40 3.58 13.03
CA PHE A 289 4.84 4.46 11.95
C PHE A 289 3.99 4.35 10.68
N ALA A 290 3.60 3.14 10.26
CA ALA A 290 2.72 2.94 9.12
C ALA A 290 1.32 3.52 9.39
N ARG A 291 0.78 3.30 10.59
CA ARG A 291 -0.53 3.84 11.00
C ARG A 291 -0.56 5.37 11.03
N ASP A 292 0.51 6.00 11.51
CA ASP A 292 0.62 7.47 11.53
C ASP A 292 0.56 8.06 10.11
N LEU A 293 1.02 7.29 9.11
CA LEU A 293 0.93 7.63 7.69
C LEU A 293 -0.35 7.13 7.00
N GLY A 294 -1.31 6.57 7.75
CA GLY A 294 -2.55 6.01 7.20
C GLY A 294 -2.34 4.76 6.33
N GLN A 295 -1.23 4.05 6.50
CA GLN A 295 -0.86 2.86 5.73
C GLN A 295 -0.94 1.59 6.61
N ASN A 296 -1.33 0.47 6.00
CA ASN A 296 -1.17 -0.85 6.61
C ASN A 296 0.21 -1.41 6.28
N LEU A 297 0.75 -2.25 7.19
CA LEU A 297 1.98 -2.98 6.89
C LEU A 297 1.73 -4.00 5.77
N VAL A 298 2.75 -4.25 4.95
CA VAL A 298 2.79 -5.37 4.01
C VAL A 298 3.99 -6.30 4.28
N PRO A 299 3.99 -7.55 3.77
CA PRO A 299 5.09 -8.51 3.98
C PRO A 299 6.49 -7.96 3.62
N ARG A 300 6.56 -7.06 2.63
CA ARG A 300 7.81 -6.42 2.23
C ARG A 300 8.36 -5.49 3.32
N ASP A 301 7.51 -4.72 4.00
CA ASP A 301 7.91 -3.79 5.07
C ASP A 301 8.58 -4.55 6.21
N VAL A 302 7.96 -5.66 6.62
CA VAL A 302 8.46 -6.54 7.68
C VAL A 302 9.78 -7.19 7.27
N SER A 303 9.89 -7.61 6.00
CA SER A 303 11.13 -8.17 5.45
C SER A 303 12.27 -7.15 5.40
N LEU A 304 11.97 -5.87 5.14
CA LEU A 304 12.96 -4.80 5.17
C LEU A 304 13.36 -4.44 6.60
N ALA A 305 12.42 -4.49 7.55
CA ALA A 305 12.68 -4.22 8.96
C ALA A 305 13.71 -5.20 9.55
N LEU A 306 13.69 -6.46 9.10
CA LEU A 306 14.73 -7.46 9.43
C LEU A 306 16.15 -7.04 9.00
N ARG A 307 16.27 -6.15 8.01
CA ARG A 307 17.55 -5.61 7.50
C ARG A 307 17.87 -4.22 8.06
N GLY A 308 16.98 -3.65 8.87
CA GLY A 308 17.07 -2.31 9.44
C GLY A 308 15.70 -1.61 9.48
N VAL A 309 15.34 -1.05 10.63
CA VAL A 309 14.06 -0.34 10.84
C VAL A 309 13.91 0.84 9.89
N ASP A 310 14.99 1.61 9.67
CA ASP A 310 14.98 2.77 8.78
C ASP A 310 14.64 2.39 7.34
N LYS A 311 15.10 1.23 6.86
CA LYS A 311 14.78 0.73 5.52
C LYS A 311 13.29 0.41 5.37
N ALA A 312 12.66 -0.08 6.43
CA ALA A 312 11.22 -0.31 6.44
C ALA A 312 10.46 1.02 6.46
N LYS A 313 10.87 1.97 7.32
CA LYS A 313 10.27 3.32 7.37
C LYS A 313 10.40 4.05 6.04
N ASP A 314 11.54 3.94 5.36
CA ASP A 314 11.78 4.52 4.05
C ASP A 314 10.83 3.92 3.00
N HIS A 315 10.68 2.59 2.98
CA HIS A 315 9.75 1.93 2.06
C HIS A 315 8.28 2.26 2.37
N ILE A 316 7.90 2.38 3.65
CA ILE A 316 6.56 2.80 4.07
C ILE A 316 6.31 4.26 3.62
N LYS A 317 7.29 5.14 3.76
CA LYS A 317 7.25 6.53 3.27
C LYS A 317 7.14 6.58 1.75
N GLU A 318 7.92 5.78 1.01
CA GLU A 318 7.83 5.70 -0.46
C GLU A 318 6.44 5.21 -0.90
N ARG A 319 5.87 4.20 -0.23
CA ARG A 319 4.48 3.74 -0.44
C ARG A 319 3.46 4.84 -0.13
N GLY A 320 3.73 5.65 0.89
CA GLY A 320 2.96 6.84 1.24
C GLY A 320 3.16 8.03 0.30
N GLY A 321 3.97 7.89 -0.76
CA GLY A 321 4.22 8.95 -1.76
C GLY A 321 5.31 9.95 -1.36
N PHE A 322 6.09 9.68 -0.31
CA PHE A 322 7.20 10.56 0.08
C PHE A 322 8.50 10.12 -0.62
N LEU A 323 9.04 10.98 -1.48
CA LEU A 323 10.36 10.79 -2.05
C LEU A 323 11.42 11.04 -0.97
N LEU A 324 12.45 10.19 -0.90
CA LEU A 324 13.52 10.27 0.08
C LEU A 324 14.91 10.28 -0.54
N GLY A 325 15.88 10.77 0.24
CA GLY A 325 17.30 10.76 -0.11
C GLY A 325 17.59 11.44 -1.45
N THR A 326 18.18 10.69 -2.39
CA THR A 326 18.57 11.22 -3.70
C THR A 326 17.39 11.62 -4.57
N ARG A 327 16.22 10.97 -4.41
CA ARG A 327 15.02 11.31 -5.18
C ARG A 327 14.44 12.64 -4.74
N LYS A 328 14.43 12.89 -3.42
CA LYS A 328 13.97 14.18 -2.89
C LYS A 328 14.86 15.33 -3.33
N ARG A 329 16.18 15.17 -3.20
CA ARG A 329 17.15 16.16 -3.69
C ARG A 329 16.98 16.45 -5.18
N PHE A 330 16.71 15.43 -5.98
CA PHE A 330 16.45 15.60 -7.40
C PHE A 330 15.11 16.29 -7.69
N GLN A 331 14.06 15.99 -6.92
CA GLN A 331 12.80 16.74 -6.99
C GLN A 331 13.02 18.23 -6.69
N ASP A 332 13.77 18.55 -5.63
CA ASP A 332 14.04 19.92 -5.21
C ASP A 332 14.85 20.65 -6.30
N GLN A 333 15.87 19.99 -6.87
CA GLN A 333 16.59 20.51 -8.03
C GLN A 333 15.65 20.79 -9.22
N LEU A 334 14.69 19.93 -9.53
CA LEU A 334 13.72 20.17 -10.61
C LEU A 334 12.78 21.34 -10.29
N ILE A 335 12.42 21.54 -9.02
CA ILE A 335 11.62 22.70 -8.58
C ILE A 335 12.41 23.99 -8.76
N ASP A 336 13.70 24.01 -8.42
CA ASP A 336 14.59 25.15 -8.67
C ASP A 336 14.72 25.42 -10.18
N LEU A 337 14.64 24.36 -11.00
CA LEU A 337 14.54 24.44 -12.46
C LEU A 337 13.15 24.79 -12.97
N GLY A 338 12.22 25.19 -12.10
CA GLY A 338 10.89 25.68 -12.46
C GLY A 338 9.89 24.61 -12.93
N PHE A 339 10.11 23.34 -12.59
CA PHE A 339 9.08 22.31 -12.73
C PHE A 339 8.01 22.51 -11.66
N SER A 340 6.76 22.24 -11.99
CA SER A 340 5.70 22.22 -10.96
C SER A 340 5.96 21.10 -9.95
N GLY A 341 5.42 21.22 -8.74
CA GLY A 341 5.55 20.19 -7.69
C GLY A 341 5.09 18.80 -8.14
N LYS A 342 4.08 18.75 -9.04
CA LYS A 342 3.56 17.50 -9.62
C LYS A 342 4.51 16.91 -10.65
N GLU A 343 5.03 17.72 -11.56
CA GLU A 343 5.96 17.27 -12.61
C GLU A 343 7.30 16.85 -12.00
N SER A 344 7.83 17.64 -11.07
CA SER A 344 9.08 17.31 -10.37
C SER A 344 8.95 16.00 -9.60
N TYR A 345 7.81 15.77 -8.94
CA TYR A 345 7.50 14.50 -8.29
C TYR A 345 7.49 13.33 -9.28
N LEU A 346 6.75 13.45 -10.39
CA LEU A 346 6.65 12.39 -11.40
C LEU A 346 8.03 12.03 -11.97
N VAL A 347 8.82 13.04 -12.33
CA VAL A 347 10.16 12.83 -12.87
C VAL A 347 11.07 12.19 -11.83
N ALA A 348 11.08 12.69 -10.59
CA ALA A 348 11.95 12.18 -9.53
C ALA A 348 11.54 10.78 -9.02
N HIS A 349 10.26 10.44 -9.08
CA HIS A 349 9.74 9.13 -8.70
C HIS A 349 10.13 8.05 -9.73
N HIS A 350 9.98 8.36 -11.02
CA HIS A 350 10.13 7.39 -12.10
C HIS A 350 11.53 7.36 -12.75
N ALA A 351 12.33 8.42 -12.62
CA ALA A 351 13.69 8.43 -13.15
C ALA A 351 14.58 7.39 -12.42
N LYS A 352 15.34 6.62 -13.21
CA LYS A 352 16.43 5.80 -12.67
C LYS A 352 17.52 6.73 -12.15
N ARG A 353 18.10 6.41 -10.99
CA ARG A 353 19.13 7.23 -10.30
C ARG A 353 20.29 7.65 -11.22
N SER A 354 20.68 6.80 -12.17
CA SER A 354 21.74 7.08 -13.15
C SER A 354 21.42 8.21 -14.13
N ASN A 355 20.13 8.56 -14.28
CA ASN A 355 19.66 9.45 -15.34
C ASN A 355 19.28 10.84 -14.82
N ASN A 356 19.33 11.06 -13.49
CA ASN A 356 18.95 12.33 -12.87
C ASN A 356 19.73 13.51 -13.46
N GLN A 357 21.06 13.39 -13.51
CA GLN A 357 21.93 14.41 -14.07
C GLN A 357 21.67 14.61 -15.57
N GLN A 358 21.47 13.52 -16.32
CA GLN A 358 21.19 13.59 -17.75
C GLN A 358 19.91 14.36 -18.06
N ILE A 359 18.86 14.22 -17.25
CA ILE A 359 17.60 14.95 -17.41
C ILE A 359 17.82 16.45 -17.14
N ALA A 360 18.49 16.79 -16.05
CA ALA A 360 18.79 18.18 -15.69
C ALA A 360 19.67 18.85 -16.75
N ASP A 361 20.74 18.18 -17.17
CA ASP A 361 21.65 18.66 -18.21
C ASP A 361 20.94 18.84 -19.55
N ALA A 362 20.10 17.87 -19.94
CA ALA A 362 19.33 17.97 -21.19
C ALA A 362 18.33 19.13 -21.14
N PHE A 363 17.69 19.39 -19.99
CA PHE A 363 16.81 20.53 -19.81
C PHE A 363 17.57 21.86 -19.93
N HIS A 364 18.68 22.01 -19.19
CA HIS A 364 19.53 23.19 -19.27
C HIS A 364 20.07 23.43 -20.67
N LEU A 365 20.60 22.39 -21.31
CA LEU A 365 21.11 22.48 -22.67
C LEU A 365 20.00 22.88 -23.64
N SER A 366 18.78 22.37 -23.47
CA SER A 366 17.66 22.73 -24.34
C SER A 366 17.27 24.20 -24.20
N LEU A 367 17.25 24.73 -22.97
CA LEU A 367 17.02 26.16 -22.73
C LEU A 367 18.16 27.03 -23.26
N LYS A 368 19.41 26.59 -23.09
CA LYS A 368 20.58 27.27 -23.64
C LYS A 368 20.52 27.33 -25.16
N VAL A 369 20.26 26.21 -25.82
CA VAL A 369 20.12 26.13 -27.29
C VAL A 369 18.96 26.99 -27.77
N ALA A 370 17.82 26.97 -27.08
CA ALA A 370 16.68 27.83 -27.41
C ALA A 370 17.06 29.33 -27.35
N ARG A 371 17.92 29.73 -26.40
CA ARG A 371 18.46 31.10 -26.28
C ARG A 371 19.51 31.44 -27.33
N GLU A 372 20.42 30.53 -27.61
CA GLU A 372 21.54 30.77 -28.52
C GLU A 372 21.09 30.78 -29.98
N GLU A 373 20.18 29.89 -30.36
CA GLU A 373 19.68 29.76 -31.75
C GLU A 373 18.40 30.58 -31.99
N ILE A 374 18.12 31.51 -31.08
CA ILE A 374 16.85 32.22 -31.04
C ILE A 374 16.63 33.16 -32.22
N TYR A 375 17.70 33.66 -32.82
CA TYR A 375 17.64 34.45 -34.06
C TYR A 375 17.17 33.62 -35.25
N TRP A 376 17.34 32.29 -35.21
CA TRP A 376 16.90 31.38 -36.26
C TRP A 376 15.42 31.03 -36.12
N TYR A 377 14.89 30.95 -34.91
CA TYR A 377 13.47 30.62 -34.70
C TYR A 377 12.60 31.83 -34.36
N ARG A 378 13.19 32.99 -34.06
CA ARG A 378 12.54 34.27 -33.70
C ARG A 378 11.65 34.21 -32.45
N ILE A 379 11.84 33.22 -31.59
CA ILE A 379 10.98 33.02 -30.42
C ILE A 379 11.50 33.85 -29.25
N PRO A 380 10.68 34.49 -28.41
CA PRO A 380 11.16 35.16 -27.20
C PRO A 380 11.78 34.19 -26.19
N GLU A 381 12.78 34.66 -25.43
CA GLU A 381 13.44 33.87 -24.38
C GLU A 381 12.44 33.38 -23.31
N GLN A 382 11.40 34.17 -23.03
CA GLN A 382 10.37 33.88 -22.02
C GLN A 382 9.15 33.14 -22.58
N HIS A 383 9.29 32.41 -23.70
CA HIS A 383 8.17 31.68 -24.27
C HIS A 383 7.81 30.46 -23.40
N GLU A 384 6.91 30.66 -22.43
CA GLU A 384 6.50 29.64 -21.45
C GLU A 384 6.12 28.30 -22.10
N LYS A 385 5.50 28.37 -23.29
CA LYS A 385 5.06 27.18 -24.01
C LYS A 385 6.23 26.26 -24.37
N ILE A 386 7.39 26.79 -24.78
CA ILE A 386 8.56 25.96 -25.11
C ILE A 386 9.11 25.30 -23.86
N ARG A 387 9.20 26.06 -22.77
CA ARG A 387 9.62 25.50 -21.48
C ARG A 387 8.70 24.36 -21.05
N LYS A 388 7.38 24.57 -21.12
CA LYS A 388 6.35 23.56 -20.84
C LYS A 388 6.48 22.35 -21.76
N ASP A 389 6.71 22.56 -23.06
CA ASP A 389 6.89 21.48 -24.02
C ASP A 389 8.17 20.67 -23.76
N ILE A 390 9.28 21.31 -23.39
CA ILE A 390 10.52 20.64 -22.99
C ILE A 390 10.29 19.85 -21.70
N ILE A 391 9.65 20.43 -20.68
CA ILE A 391 9.27 19.75 -19.43
C ILE A 391 8.42 18.50 -19.74
N ALA A 392 7.44 18.63 -20.64
CA ALA A 392 6.61 17.52 -21.07
C ALA A 392 7.42 16.42 -21.77
N GLN A 393 8.46 16.77 -22.54
CA GLN A 393 9.38 15.77 -23.10
C GLN A 393 10.22 15.09 -22.02
N CYS A 394 10.71 15.84 -21.03
CA CYS A 394 11.44 15.29 -19.88
C CYS A 394 10.57 14.27 -19.14
N CYS A 395 9.30 14.59 -18.89
CA CYS A 395 8.35 13.67 -18.25
C CYS A 395 8.06 12.41 -19.08
N LYS A 396 8.00 12.53 -20.41
CA LYS A 396 7.70 11.41 -21.32
C LYS A 396 8.88 10.46 -21.54
N HIS A 397 10.11 10.98 -21.58
CA HIS A 397 11.30 10.23 -22.01
C HIS A 397 12.39 10.14 -20.94
N LEU A 398 12.02 9.94 -19.68
CA LEU A 398 12.91 10.05 -18.50
C LEU A 398 14.32 9.44 -18.67
N SER A 399 14.46 8.25 -19.27
CA SER A 399 15.77 7.60 -19.44
C SER A 399 16.54 7.99 -20.70
N THR A 400 15.87 8.60 -21.66
CA THR A 400 16.41 8.89 -23.00
C THR A 400 16.20 10.35 -23.39
N VAL A 401 15.91 11.23 -22.42
CA VAL A 401 15.55 12.64 -22.64
C VAL A 401 16.53 13.32 -23.61
N ARG A 402 17.83 13.17 -23.36
CA ARG A 402 18.89 13.74 -24.21
C ARG A 402 18.79 13.23 -25.66
N ILE A 403 18.67 11.92 -25.85
CA ILE A 403 18.57 11.30 -27.18
C ILE A 403 17.32 11.81 -27.91
N HIS A 404 16.19 11.92 -27.20
CA HIS A 404 14.96 12.38 -27.84
C HIS A 404 15.00 13.86 -28.20
N LEU A 405 15.51 14.72 -27.32
CA LEU A 405 15.57 16.16 -27.57
C LEU A 405 16.57 16.51 -28.67
N PHE A 406 17.77 15.94 -28.63
CA PHE A 406 18.87 16.31 -29.52
C PHE A 406 19.02 15.33 -30.69
N ASP A 407 19.35 14.07 -30.42
CA ASP A 407 19.70 13.10 -31.47
C ASP A 407 18.53 12.76 -32.40
N ARG A 408 17.29 12.71 -31.87
CA ARG A 408 16.07 12.54 -32.66
C ARG A 408 15.43 13.86 -33.10
N GLY A 409 16.09 14.99 -32.87
CA GLY A 409 15.66 16.31 -33.34
C GLY A 409 14.33 16.83 -32.79
N ARG A 410 13.84 16.35 -31.63
CA ARG A 410 12.56 16.85 -31.08
C ARG A 410 12.64 18.31 -30.65
N LEU A 411 13.78 18.76 -30.13
CA LEU A 411 13.96 20.16 -29.77
C LEU A 411 13.81 21.06 -31.01
N ASN A 412 14.48 20.71 -32.12
CA ASN A 412 14.30 21.41 -33.40
C ASN A 412 12.83 21.47 -33.81
N LYS A 413 12.10 20.35 -33.72
CA LYS A 413 10.67 20.31 -34.05
C LYS A 413 9.83 21.25 -33.16
N LEU A 414 10.10 21.32 -31.86
CA LEU A 414 9.40 22.22 -30.93
C LEU A 414 9.68 23.70 -31.25
N LEU A 415 10.95 24.02 -31.56
CA LEU A 415 11.36 25.36 -31.96
C LEU A 415 10.71 25.75 -33.29
N LEU A 416 10.73 24.87 -34.31
CA LEU A 416 10.04 25.07 -35.58
C LEU A 416 8.54 25.33 -35.39
N GLN A 417 7.87 24.52 -34.58
CA GLN A 417 6.44 24.69 -34.30
C GLN A 417 6.12 26.02 -33.63
N SER A 418 7.01 26.50 -32.76
CA SER A 418 6.84 27.79 -32.08
C SER A 418 7.13 28.98 -32.99
N GLY A 419 8.04 28.83 -33.96
CA GLY A 419 8.34 29.87 -34.96
C GLY A 419 7.30 29.99 -36.10
N LYS A 420 6.57 28.91 -36.42
CA LYS A 420 5.58 28.90 -37.52
C LYS A 420 4.55 30.04 -37.49
N PRO A 421 3.91 30.38 -36.36
CA PRO A 421 2.98 31.50 -36.29
C PRO A 421 3.61 32.84 -36.72
N LEU A 422 4.87 33.08 -36.32
CA LEU A 422 5.61 34.28 -36.71
C LEU A 422 5.85 34.31 -38.23
N ILE A 423 6.23 33.18 -38.81
CA ILE A 423 6.43 33.04 -40.26
C ILE A 423 5.12 33.32 -41.01
N ARG A 424 4.03 32.67 -40.59
CA ARG A 424 2.70 32.84 -41.20
C ARG A 424 2.31 34.31 -41.21
N LYS A 425 2.47 34.97 -40.08
CA LYS A 425 2.11 36.37 -39.94
C LYS A 425 2.98 37.29 -40.77
N TYR A 426 4.28 37.03 -40.86
CA TYR A 426 5.16 37.78 -41.75
C TYR A 426 4.84 37.57 -43.23
N LEU A 427 4.49 36.35 -43.65
CA LEU A 427 4.04 36.08 -45.01
C LEU A 427 2.76 36.86 -45.36
N ILE A 428 1.80 36.92 -44.44
CA ILE A 428 0.57 37.70 -44.60
C ILE A 428 0.88 39.19 -44.72
N GLN A 429 1.82 39.71 -43.93
CA GLN A 429 2.23 41.11 -43.99
C GLN A 429 2.83 41.49 -45.36
N ILE A 430 3.59 40.60 -45.96
CA ILE A 430 4.31 40.87 -47.22
C ILE A 430 3.45 40.59 -48.45
N TYR A 431 2.68 39.50 -48.46
CA TYR A 431 1.95 39.02 -49.64
C TYR A 431 0.41 39.12 -49.52
N GLY A 432 -0.11 39.56 -48.36
CA GLY A 432 -1.54 39.59 -48.05
C GLY A 432 -2.09 38.26 -47.53
N GLU A 433 -3.33 38.27 -47.04
CA GLU A 433 -3.99 37.10 -46.43
C GLU A 433 -4.16 35.91 -47.39
N GLY A 434 -4.31 36.19 -48.68
CA GLY A 434 -4.49 35.17 -49.73
C GLY A 434 -3.34 34.18 -49.86
N VAL A 435 -2.14 34.51 -49.34
CA VAL A 435 -0.97 33.62 -49.36
C VAL A 435 -1.23 32.30 -48.63
N VAL A 436 -2.06 32.32 -47.59
CA VAL A 436 -2.39 31.12 -46.78
C VAL A 436 -3.24 30.12 -47.58
N GLY A 437 -4.03 30.61 -48.54
CA GLY A 437 -4.88 29.77 -49.40
C GLY A 437 -4.15 29.14 -50.57
N LEU A 438 -2.88 29.49 -50.82
CA LEU A 438 -2.12 28.93 -51.93
C LEU A 438 -1.78 27.46 -51.68
N HIS A 439 -1.93 26.62 -52.72
CA HIS A 439 -1.53 25.22 -52.66
C HIS A 439 -0.06 25.01 -52.26
N CYS A 440 0.81 25.99 -52.53
CA CYS A 440 2.23 25.94 -52.15
C CYS A 440 2.54 26.51 -50.75
N TYR A 441 1.54 26.95 -49.97
CA TYR A 441 1.73 27.60 -48.67
C TYR A 441 2.58 26.76 -47.70
N PHE A 442 2.39 25.44 -47.65
CA PHE A 442 3.18 24.56 -46.78
C PHE A 442 4.69 24.59 -47.11
N ARG A 443 5.06 24.92 -48.35
CA ARG A 443 6.48 25.09 -48.76
C ARG A 443 7.04 26.44 -48.31
N LEU A 444 6.18 27.45 -48.16
CA LEU A 444 6.52 28.79 -47.65
C LEU A 444 6.63 28.83 -46.13
N GLU A 445 5.86 28.00 -45.42
CA GLU A 445 5.83 27.94 -43.95
C GLU A 445 7.07 27.22 -43.38
N THR A 446 8.25 27.59 -43.86
CA THR A 446 9.54 27.10 -43.41
C THR A 446 10.44 28.29 -43.06
N ILE A 447 11.29 28.08 -42.06
CA ILE A 447 12.21 29.11 -41.58
C ILE A 447 13.19 29.56 -42.68
N HIS A 448 13.64 28.63 -43.53
CA HIS A 448 14.51 28.95 -44.66
C HIS A 448 13.85 29.93 -45.64
N GLN A 449 12.56 29.76 -45.93
CA GLN A 449 11.84 30.67 -46.83
C GLN A 449 11.59 32.03 -46.18
N TYR A 450 11.30 32.04 -44.87
CA TYR A 450 11.25 33.27 -44.09
C TYR A 450 12.56 34.08 -44.23
N TYR A 451 13.72 33.43 -44.15
CA TYR A 451 15.00 34.12 -44.28
C TYR A 451 15.36 34.56 -45.68
N LYS A 452 15.01 33.78 -46.69
CA LYS A 452 15.09 34.25 -48.08
C LYS A 452 14.27 35.53 -48.25
N LEU A 453 13.05 35.55 -47.74
CA LEU A 453 12.19 36.72 -47.85
C LEU A 453 12.74 37.92 -47.07
N LYS A 454 13.29 37.70 -45.87
CA LYS A 454 13.98 38.75 -45.08
C LYS A 454 15.20 39.31 -45.79
N PHE A 455 15.94 38.48 -46.51
CA PHE A 455 17.05 38.96 -47.34
C PHE A 455 16.55 39.99 -48.36
N PHE A 456 15.50 39.67 -49.13
CA PHE A 456 14.95 40.60 -50.12
C PHE A 456 14.38 41.87 -49.49
N GLN A 457 13.76 41.78 -48.31
CA GLN A 457 13.30 42.96 -47.57
C GLN A 457 14.44 43.97 -47.27
N TYR A 458 15.64 43.48 -46.95
CA TYR A 458 16.73 44.32 -46.49
C TYR A 458 17.77 44.69 -47.55
N HIS A 459 17.94 43.85 -48.57
CA HIS A 459 19.05 43.95 -49.52
C HIS A 459 18.60 44.12 -50.98
N ALA A 460 17.31 43.96 -51.30
CA ALA A 460 16.81 44.08 -52.66
C ALA A 460 15.82 45.26 -52.81
N PRO A 461 15.71 45.86 -54.02
CA PRO A 461 14.78 46.96 -54.27
C PRO A 461 13.32 46.50 -54.35
N SER A 462 13.07 45.23 -54.68
CA SER A 462 11.74 44.64 -54.79
C SER A 462 11.69 43.26 -54.15
N ILE A 463 10.50 42.91 -53.67
CA ILE A 463 10.21 41.61 -53.07
C ILE A 463 9.81 40.66 -54.20
N PRO A 464 10.41 39.45 -54.29
CA PRO A 464 10.05 38.48 -55.32
C PRO A 464 8.62 37.97 -55.12
N SER A 465 7.96 37.53 -56.18
CA SER A 465 6.70 36.80 -56.08
C SER A 465 6.87 35.47 -55.33
N VAL A 466 5.76 34.91 -54.84
CA VAL A 466 5.76 33.61 -54.14
C VAL A 466 6.41 32.50 -54.97
N SER A 467 6.16 32.48 -56.28
CA SER A 467 6.72 31.47 -57.19
C SER A 467 8.23 31.62 -57.34
N GLU A 468 8.72 32.85 -57.47
CA GLU A 468 10.17 33.14 -57.57
C GLU A 468 10.90 32.78 -56.28
N LEU A 469 10.34 33.15 -55.12
CA LEU A 469 10.96 32.86 -53.82
C LEU A 469 11.17 31.36 -53.61
N ILE A 470 10.18 30.53 -53.96
CA ILE A 470 10.26 29.07 -53.81
C ILE A 470 11.27 28.47 -54.78
N LYS A 471 11.39 29.01 -56.01
CA LYS A 471 12.28 28.50 -57.05
C LYS A 471 13.77 28.71 -56.75
N ILE A 472 14.12 29.76 -56.00
CA ILE A 472 15.51 30.02 -55.61
C ILE A 472 16.03 28.84 -54.78
N SER A 473 16.99 28.09 -55.32
CA SER A 473 17.62 26.98 -54.61
C SER A 473 18.54 27.48 -53.49
N ARG A 474 18.92 26.63 -52.52
CA ARG A 474 19.90 27.01 -51.48
C ARG A 474 21.28 27.34 -52.07
N LYS A 475 21.69 26.63 -53.13
CA LYS A 475 22.94 26.85 -53.85
C LYS A 475 22.97 28.21 -54.55
N GLU A 476 21.90 28.61 -55.22
CA GLU A 476 21.81 29.94 -55.84
C GLU A 476 21.74 31.04 -54.77
N PHE A 477 21.00 30.77 -53.69
CA PHE A 477 20.85 31.72 -52.59
C PHE A 477 22.19 32.02 -51.88
N GLN A 478 23.08 31.03 -51.80
CA GLN A 478 24.42 31.19 -51.23
C GLN A 478 25.20 32.34 -51.88
N PHE A 479 25.24 32.38 -53.22
CA PHE A 479 25.95 33.42 -53.97
C PHE A 479 25.31 34.80 -53.75
N ILE A 480 23.98 34.85 -53.74
CA ILE A 480 23.20 36.07 -53.50
C ILE A 480 23.46 36.61 -52.08
N LEU A 481 23.53 35.73 -51.08
CA LEU A 481 23.81 36.07 -49.69
C LEU A 481 25.19 36.69 -49.51
N GLN A 482 26.24 36.07 -50.08
CA GLN A 482 27.61 36.58 -49.97
C GLN A 482 27.76 37.96 -50.60
N LYS A 483 27.15 38.17 -51.77
CA LYS A 483 27.13 39.48 -52.44
C LYS A 483 26.37 40.52 -51.60
N GLY A 484 25.17 40.19 -51.13
CA GLY A 484 24.36 41.09 -50.31
C GLY A 484 25.03 41.43 -48.97
N PHE A 485 25.74 40.47 -48.37
CA PHE A 485 26.54 40.72 -47.17
C PHE A 485 27.67 41.72 -47.44
N ALA A 486 28.45 41.55 -48.51
CA ALA A 486 29.53 42.49 -48.86
C ALA A 486 28.99 43.92 -49.10
N GLU A 487 27.87 44.04 -49.82
CA GLU A 487 27.19 45.32 -50.05
C GLU A 487 26.68 45.95 -48.75
N PHE A 488 26.08 45.14 -47.86
CA PHE A 488 25.61 45.59 -46.56
C PHE A 488 26.74 46.13 -45.68
N MET A 489 27.85 45.41 -45.62
CA MET A 489 29.06 45.82 -44.88
C MET A 489 29.62 47.14 -45.43
N LYS A 490 29.69 47.28 -46.76
CA LYS A 490 30.14 48.52 -47.42
C LYS A 490 29.20 49.70 -47.13
N LYS A 491 27.88 49.49 -47.27
CA LYS A 491 26.85 50.53 -47.03
C LYS A 491 26.85 51.02 -45.58
N ARG A 492 27.06 50.11 -44.62
CA ARG A 492 27.09 50.42 -43.19
C ARG A 492 28.47 50.82 -42.66
N ARG A 493 29.53 50.75 -43.49
CA ARG A 493 30.94 50.98 -43.13
C ARG A 493 31.37 50.15 -41.92
N LEU A 494 31.06 48.85 -41.97
CA LEU A 494 31.38 47.90 -40.92
C LEU A 494 32.59 47.04 -41.33
N VAL A 495 33.33 46.58 -40.33
CA VAL A 495 34.42 45.59 -40.47
C VAL A 495 34.22 44.51 -39.40
N ILE A 496 34.16 43.24 -39.81
CA ILE A 496 34.09 42.13 -38.86
C ILE A 496 35.48 41.90 -38.28
N PRO A 497 35.65 41.91 -36.94
CA PRO A 497 36.93 41.54 -36.33
C PRO A 497 37.31 40.10 -36.66
N ASP A 498 38.56 39.83 -37.02
CA ASP A 498 39.03 38.49 -37.42
C ASP A 498 38.76 37.41 -36.37
N GLY A 499 38.88 37.75 -35.08
CA GLY A 499 38.55 36.84 -33.99
C GLY A 499 37.08 36.42 -34.00
N LEU A 500 36.17 37.36 -34.27
CA LEU A 500 34.73 37.10 -34.36
C LEU A 500 34.37 36.25 -35.59
N LEU A 501 35.06 36.49 -36.71
CA LEU A 501 34.89 35.68 -37.93
C LEU A 501 35.27 34.22 -37.68
N LYS A 502 36.46 33.98 -37.11
CA LYS A 502 36.93 32.63 -36.75
C LYS A 502 36.01 31.94 -35.75
N GLU A 503 35.54 32.66 -34.72
CA GLU A 503 34.57 32.12 -33.76
C GLU A 503 33.28 31.66 -34.47
N MET A 504 32.77 32.43 -35.43
CA MET A 504 31.55 32.10 -36.17
C MET A 504 31.73 30.93 -37.15
N GLU A 505 32.90 30.83 -37.80
CA GLU A 505 33.28 29.71 -38.66
C GLU A 505 33.33 28.38 -37.90
N CYS A 506 33.92 28.38 -36.70
CA CYS A 506 34.02 27.19 -35.87
C CYS A 506 32.69 26.79 -35.21
N HIS A 507 31.75 27.73 -35.07
CA HIS A 507 30.47 27.47 -34.41
C HIS A 507 29.51 26.67 -35.30
N ARG A 508 29.05 25.53 -34.79
CA ARG A 508 28.00 24.70 -35.41
C ARG A 508 26.76 24.66 -34.53
N SER A 509 25.59 24.68 -35.16
CA SER A 509 24.30 24.48 -34.50
C SER A 509 24.25 23.16 -33.74
N VAL A 510 23.70 23.20 -32.52
CA VAL A 510 23.48 22.01 -31.69
C VAL A 510 22.27 21.22 -32.18
N THR A 511 21.25 21.89 -32.75
CA THR A 511 20.09 21.20 -33.32
C THR A 511 20.30 20.71 -34.75
N ASN A 512 21.51 20.83 -35.30
CA ASN A 512 21.86 20.47 -36.67
C ASN A 512 20.88 21.07 -37.71
N TRP A 513 20.43 22.31 -37.50
CA TRP A 513 19.55 22.96 -38.48
C TRP A 513 20.33 23.46 -39.71
N GLU A 514 21.64 23.63 -39.57
CA GLU A 514 22.53 24.14 -40.62
C GLU A 514 22.52 23.21 -41.85
N ASP A 515 21.95 23.71 -42.95
CA ASP A 515 22.02 23.09 -44.26
C ASP A 515 23.48 23.15 -44.80
N PRO A 516 23.93 22.19 -45.63
CA PRO A 516 25.31 22.19 -46.15
C PRO A 516 25.73 23.47 -46.91
N TYR A 517 24.77 24.25 -47.40
CA TYR A 517 25.02 25.52 -48.08
C TYR A 517 24.95 26.75 -47.17
N THR A 518 24.77 26.57 -45.85
CA THR A 518 24.72 27.66 -44.87
C THR A 518 26.10 28.30 -44.71
N THR A 519 26.21 29.59 -44.98
CA THR A 519 27.49 30.31 -44.89
C THR A 519 27.64 31.11 -43.61
N VAL A 520 28.88 31.53 -43.32
CA VAL A 520 29.21 32.39 -42.19
C VAL A 520 28.54 33.76 -42.32
N GLU A 521 28.47 34.28 -43.55
CA GLU A 521 27.77 35.52 -43.87
C GLU A 521 26.28 35.41 -43.55
N GLU A 522 25.63 34.28 -43.86
CA GLU A 522 24.24 34.03 -43.47
C GLU A 522 24.09 34.09 -41.95
N LYS A 523 24.97 33.44 -41.18
CA LYS A 523 24.95 33.48 -39.71
C LYS A 523 25.04 34.91 -39.17
N PHE A 524 25.88 35.76 -39.75
CA PHE A 524 25.96 37.18 -39.37
C PHE A 524 24.71 37.96 -39.78
N LEU A 525 24.23 37.81 -41.01
CA LEU A 525 23.04 38.49 -41.51
C LEU A 525 21.81 38.18 -40.68
N LEU A 526 21.61 36.93 -40.29
CA LEU A 526 20.50 36.51 -39.43
C LEU A 526 20.49 37.26 -38.09
N ARG A 527 21.66 37.41 -37.46
CA ARG A 527 21.81 38.15 -36.21
C ARG A 527 21.64 39.66 -36.42
N PHE A 528 22.12 40.21 -37.54
CA PHE A 528 21.89 41.61 -37.90
C PHE A 528 20.41 41.91 -38.09
N TRP A 529 19.70 41.09 -38.88
CA TRP A 529 18.27 41.24 -39.12
C TRP A 529 17.48 41.09 -37.83
N PHE A 530 17.89 40.17 -36.94
CA PHE A 530 17.27 40.04 -35.61
C PHE A 530 17.34 41.35 -34.83
N LEU A 531 18.52 41.94 -34.71
CA LEU A 531 18.72 43.20 -34.01
C LEU A 531 17.98 44.36 -34.67
N MET A 532 18.02 44.43 -36.00
CA MET A 532 17.36 45.49 -36.77
C MET A 532 15.83 45.43 -36.66
N ASP A 533 15.24 44.24 -36.71
CA ASP A 533 13.79 44.06 -36.53
C ASP A 533 13.34 44.50 -35.11
N HIS A 534 14.24 44.54 -34.13
CA HIS A 534 13.97 45.04 -32.77
C HIS A 534 14.50 46.47 -32.54
N GLY A 535 14.70 47.25 -33.62
CA GLY A 535 15.08 48.66 -33.55
C GLY A 535 16.51 48.92 -33.08
N VAL A 536 17.37 47.90 -33.03
CA VAL A 536 18.76 48.04 -32.58
C VAL A 536 19.65 48.41 -33.77
N PRO A 537 20.27 49.61 -33.79
CA PRO A 537 21.16 50.00 -34.88
C PRO A 537 22.46 49.19 -34.84
N ILE A 538 22.89 48.70 -36.00
CA ILE A 538 24.16 48.00 -36.17
C ILE A 538 25.28 49.03 -36.36
N THR A 539 26.27 49.04 -35.46
CA THR A 539 27.41 49.96 -35.47
C THR A 539 28.70 49.22 -35.15
N GLN A 540 29.85 49.74 -35.60
CA GLN A 540 31.15 49.14 -35.34
C GLN A 540 31.43 48.99 -33.85
N ALA A 541 31.03 49.95 -33.02
CA ALA A 541 31.18 49.87 -31.57
C ALA A 541 30.48 48.64 -30.96
N LYS A 542 29.32 48.23 -31.49
CA LYS A 542 28.60 47.03 -31.03
C LYS A 542 29.26 45.74 -31.51
N LEU A 543 29.79 45.74 -32.74
CA LEU A 543 30.58 44.63 -33.25
C LEU A 543 31.82 44.39 -32.39
N ASN A 544 32.55 45.45 -32.06
CA ASN A 544 33.75 45.38 -31.22
C ASN A 544 33.43 44.93 -29.78
N LYS A 545 32.23 45.21 -29.28
CA LYS A 545 31.72 44.68 -28.00
C LYS A 545 31.36 43.18 -28.06
N GLY A 546 31.44 42.54 -29.23
CA GLY A 546 31.18 41.12 -29.39
C GLY A 546 29.69 40.75 -29.36
N ILE A 547 28.78 41.67 -29.70
CA ILE A 547 27.32 41.40 -29.68
C ILE A 547 26.92 40.19 -30.54
N LEU A 548 27.67 39.90 -31.59
CA LEU A 548 27.41 38.80 -32.50
C LEU A 548 28.20 37.54 -32.19
N ARG A 549 28.90 37.45 -31.05
CA ARG A 549 29.65 36.25 -30.70
C ARG A 549 28.72 35.03 -30.57
N PRO A 550 29.15 33.85 -31.03
CA PRO A 550 28.38 32.63 -30.78
C PRO A 550 28.15 32.42 -29.27
N GLY A 551 26.99 31.90 -28.89
CA GLY A 551 26.60 31.75 -27.49
C GLY A 551 26.06 33.01 -26.78
N MET A 552 26.11 34.18 -27.43
CA MET A 552 25.50 35.39 -26.88
C MET A 552 23.97 35.34 -26.95
N ASP A 553 23.33 35.69 -25.84
CA ASP A 553 21.90 35.88 -25.77
C ASP A 553 21.52 37.28 -26.30
N LEU A 554 20.95 37.30 -27.50
CA LEU A 554 20.56 38.54 -28.17
C LEU A 554 19.32 39.19 -27.54
N TRP A 555 18.45 38.45 -26.84
CA TRP A 555 17.27 39.03 -26.19
C TRP A 555 17.65 39.86 -24.98
N ASN A 556 18.58 39.36 -24.16
CA ASN A 556 19.11 40.09 -23.00
C ASN A 556 19.80 41.41 -23.38
N TRP A 557 20.16 41.59 -24.65
CA TRP A 557 20.78 42.81 -25.18
C TRP A 557 19.77 43.91 -25.58
N LEU A 558 18.48 43.59 -25.66
CA LEU A 558 17.42 44.55 -25.97
C LEU A 558 17.09 45.36 -24.70
N LYS A 559 17.49 46.64 -24.64
CA LYS A 559 17.49 47.49 -23.42
C LYS A 559 16.12 47.73 -22.75
N ARG A 560 15.02 47.29 -23.33
CA ARG A 560 13.73 47.03 -22.69
C ARG A 560 13.09 45.93 -23.55
N PRO A 561 12.40 44.93 -22.99
CA PRO A 561 11.38 44.23 -23.75
C PRO A 561 10.26 45.26 -23.99
N GLY A 562 10.47 46.15 -24.96
CA GLY A 562 9.46 47.09 -25.41
C GLY A 562 8.23 46.31 -25.83
N GLN A 563 7.06 46.85 -25.52
CA GLN A 563 5.77 46.34 -25.96
C GLN A 563 5.79 46.04 -27.47
N GLU A 564 6.10 44.81 -27.83
CA GLU A 564 5.88 44.24 -29.17
C GLU A 564 6.10 42.73 -29.12
N CYS A 565 5.32 42.07 -28.26
CA CYS A 565 4.60 40.84 -28.65
C CYS A 565 3.12 41.15 -28.95
N GLN A 566 2.81 42.41 -29.28
CA GLN A 566 1.64 42.77 -30.08
C GLN A 566 2.11 43.08 -31.48
N VAL A 567 2.46 42.04 -32.23
CA VAL A 567 1.97 41.98 -33.60
C VAL A 567 1.48 40.56 -33.76
#